data_AF-A0A7I0J823-F1
#
_entry.id   AF-A0A7I0J823-F1
#
_cell.length_a   1.000
_cell.length_b   1.000
_cell.length_c   1.000
_cell.angle_alpha   90.00
_cell.angle_beta   90.00
_cell.angle_gamma   90.00
#
_symmetry.space_group_name_H-M   'P 1'
#
loop_
_entity.id
_entity.type
_entity.pdbx_description
1 polymer ?
#
loop_
_entity_poly.entity_id
_entity_poly.type
_entity_poly.pdbx_seq_one_letter_code
_entity_poly.pdbx_strand_id
1 'polypeptide(L)'
;MNDGMVAAFIALPPQLDELTDAVSFAGVDRLPKWSAISGNRKYDAVHAFTRQRAEIEDGLAGIETAIKRDGMLWVSWPKKASKVATDVTEDIIRA
;
A
#
# COMPACT_ATOMS: atom_id res chain seq x y z
N MET A 1 2.77 8.51 -8.03
CA MET A 1 4.05 8.66 -7.29
C MET A 1 4.97 9.54 -8.10
N ASN A 2 5.82 10.33 -7.46
CA ASN A 2 6.72 11.28 -8.12
C ASN A 2 8.18 11.02 -7.67
N ASP A 3 9.14 11.51 -8.44
CA ASP A 3 10.56 11.45 -8.09
C ASP A 3 10.86 12.10 -6.72
N GLY A 4 11.88 11.60 -6.04
CA GLY A 4 12.36 12.07 -4.75
C GLY A 4 11.50 11.68 -3.54
N MET A 5 10.37 10.98 -3.75
CA MET A 5 9.52 10.51 -2.65
C MET A 5 10.13 9.32 -1.92
N VAL A 6 9.91 9.23 -0.60
CA VAL A 6 10.12 7.99 0.16
C VAL A 6 8.81 7.21 0.17
N ALA A 7 8.80 6.03 -0.44
CA ALA A 7 7.60 5.23 -0.64
C ALA A 7 7.66 3.88 0.11
N ALA A 8 6.50 3.41 0.58
CA ALA A 8 6.32 2.04 1.03
C ALA A 8 5.39 1.27 0.08
N PHE A 9 5.77 0.04 -0.28
CA PHE A 9 4.92 -0.90 -1.00
C PHE A 9 4.56 -2.05 -0.08
N ILE A 10 3.27 -2.23 0.21
CA ILE A 10 2.78 -3.23 1.16
C ILE A 10 2.07 -4.35 0.40
N ALA A 11 2.46 -5.59 0.66
CA ALA A 11 1.92 -6.81 0.04
C ALA A 11 1.93 -6.76 -1.50
N LEU A 12 2.93 -6.08 -2.08
CA LEU A 12 3.12 -5.92 -3.51
C LEU A 12 3.22 -7.29 -4.21
N PRO A 13 2.30 -7.62 -5.13
CA PRO A 13 2.38 -8.85 -5.90
C PRO A 13 3.68 -8.90 -6.70
N PRO A 14 4.35 -10.06 -6.80
CA PRO A 14 5.61 -10.18 -7.52
C PRO A 14 5.48 -9.89 -9.02
N GLN A 15 4.26 -9.96 -9.59
CA GLN A 15 4.01 -9.58 -10.98
C GLN A 15 4.05 -8.05 -11.20
N LEU A 16 3.99 -7.25 -10.13
CA LEU A 16 3.99 -5.79 -10.18
C LEU A 16 5.30 -5.23 -9.58
N ASP A 17 6.36 -6.03 -9.54
CA ASP A 17 7.66 -5.66 -8.99
C ASP A 17 8.17 -4.33 -9.55
N GLU A 18 7.97 -4.12 -10.86
CA GLU A 18 8.38 -2.93 -11.61
C GLU A 18 7.85 -1.60 -11.04
N LEU A 19 6.78 -1.62 -10.23
CA LEU A 19 6.25 -0.41 -9.62
C LEU A 19 7.23 0.24 -8.64
N THR A 20 8.17 -0.52 -8.07
CA THR A 20 9.21 0.04 -7.20
C THR A 20 10.23 0.91 -7.94
N ASP A 21 10.26 0.80 -9.26
CA ASP A 21 11.22 1.47 -10.14
C ASP A 21 10.52 2.40 -11.15
N ALA A 22 9.20 2.59 -11.01
CA ALA A 22 8.40 3.40 -11.92
C ALA A 22 8.79 4.89 -11.92
N VAL A 23 9.42 5.37 -10.84
CA VAL A 23 9.98 6.73 -10.68
C VAL A 23 11.25 6.69 -9.83
N SER A 24 12.04 7.77 -9.81
CA SER A 24 13.27 7.84 -9.01
C SER A 24 12.96 8.15 -7.55
N PHE A 25 12.53 7.15 -6.78
CA PHE A 25 12.27 7.30 -5.35
C PHE A 25 13.55 7.65 -4.57
N ALA A 26 13.43 8.49 -3.53
CA ALA A 26 14.53 8.73 -2.59
C ALA A 26 14.72 7.56 -1.62
N GLY A 27 13.71 6.71 -1.45
CA GLY A 27 13.79 5.47 -0.70
C GLY A 27 12.54 4.62 -0.90
N VAL A 28 12.73 3.30 -0.95
CA VAL A 28 11.64 2.34 -1.13
C VAL A 28 11.73 1.27 -0.05
N ASP A 29 10.69 1.13 0.76
CA ASP A 29 10.55 0.00 1.68
C ASP A 29 9.49 -0.97 1.14
N ARG A 30 9.80 -2.27 1.14
CA ARG A 30 8.88 -3.33 0.72
C ARG A 30 8.46 -4.13 1.94
N LEU A 31 7.16 -4.14 2.21
CA LEU A 31 6.58 -4.79 3.37
C LEU A 31 5.73 -5.97 2.91
N PRO A 32 5.92 -7.18 3.46
CA PRO A 32 5.23 -8.37 2.95
C PRO A 32 3.75 -8.41 3.30
N LYS A 33 3.30 -7.64 4.31
CA LYS A 33 1.93 -7.62 4.81
C LYS A 33 1.60 -6.30 5.50
N TRP A 34 0.31 -6.04 5.68
CA TRP A 34 -0.22 -4.80 6.27
C TRP A 34 0.24 -4.54 7.70
N SER A 35 0.27 -5.55 8.58
CA SER A 35 0.78 -5.41 9.96
C SER A 35 2.28 -5.10 10.07
N ALA A 36 3.04 -5.17 8.97
CA ALA A 36 4.49 -4.93 9.03
C ALA A 36 4.86 -3.44 9.06
N ILE A 37 3.92 -2.54 8.76
CA ILE A 37 4.17 -1.10 8.81
C ILE A 37 3.94 -0.54 10.22
N SER A 38 4.85 0.33 10.66
CA SER A 38 4.76 1.02 11.95
C SER A 38 5.39 2.41 11.87
N GLY A 39 5.03 3.29 12.82
CA GLY A 39 5.37 4.72 12.82
C GLY A 39 6.86 5.11 12.94
N ASN A 40 7.79 4.17 12.76
CA ASN A 40 9.23 4.42 12.82
C ASN A 40 9.77 5.12 11.56
N ARG A 41 8.99 5.16 10.49
CA ARG A 41 9.28 5.87 9.23
C ARG A 41 8.23 6.95 8.98
N LYS A 42 8.54 7.89 8.08
CA LYS A 42 7.62 8.90 7.56
C LYS A 42 7.61 8.88 6.04
N TYR A 43 6.67 8.14 5.47
CA TYR A 43 6.52 7.97 4.03
C TYR A 43 5.78 9.16 3.38
N ASP A 44 6.24 9.57 2.21
CA ASP A 44 5.53 10.49 1.32
C ASP A 44 4.35 9.79 0.64
N ALA A 45 4.51 8.50 0.36
CA ALA A 45 3.49 7.67 -0.25
C ALA A 45 3.52 6.24 0.28
N VAL A 46 2.34 5.65 0.45
CA VAL A 46 2.17 4.23 0.74
C VAL A 46 1.27 3.65 -0.34
N HIS A 47 1.73 2.61 -1.02
CA HIS A 47 0.92 1.84 -1.96
C HIS A 47 0.74 0.42 -1.44
N ALA A 48 -0.47 0.16 -0.94
CA ALA A 48 -0.82 -1.08 -0.29
C ALA A 48 -1.73 -1.94 -1.18
N PHE A 49 -1.40 -3.22 -1.28
CA PHE A 49 -2.16 -4.19 -2.05
C PHE A 49 -2.89 -5.12 -1.10
N THR A 50 -4.16 -5.41 -1.37
CA THR A 50 -4.98 -6.26 -0.49
C THR A 50 -5.87 -7.19 -1.29
N ARG A 51 -6.21 -8.33 -0.69
CA ARG A 51 -7.24 -9.25 -1.17
C ARG A 51 -8.38 -9.41 -0.17
N GLN A 52 -8.20 -8.93 1.06
CA GLN A 52 -9.14 -9.10 2.15
C GLN A 52 -9.32 -7.80 2.93
N ARG A 53 -10.56 -7.50 3.29
CA ARG A 53 -10.90 -6.33 4.12
C ARG A 53 -10.12 -6.30 5.44
N ALA A 54 -10.03 -7.45 6.11
CA ALA A 54 -9.36 -7.56 7.40
C ALA A 54 -7.89 -7.11 7.38
N GLU A 55 -7.21 -7.22 6.24
CA GLU A 55 -5.83 -6.74 6.10
C GLU A 55 -5.75 -5.21 6.17
N ILE A 56 -6.77 -4.51 5.64
CA ILE A 56 -6.85 -3.05 5.71
C ILE A 56 -7.05 -2.63 7.17
N GLU A 57 -8.02 -3.25 7.85
CA GLU A 57 -8.36 -2.96 9.25
C GLU A 57 -7.16 -3.22 10.19
N ASP A 58 -6.36 -4.26 9.93
CA ASP A 58 -5.16 -4.61 10.71
C ASP A 58 -4.01 -3.61 10.51
N GLY A 59 -3.84 -3.05 9.30
CA GLY A 59 -2.68 -2.21 8.97
C GLY A 59 -2.93 -0.70 8.95
N LEU A 60 -4.19 -0.25 8.86
CA LEU A 60 -4.50 1.17 8.61
C LEU A 60 -3.92 2.09 9.69
N ALA A 61 -4.08 1.74 10.97
CA ALA A 61 -3.51 2.51 12.08
C ALA A 61 -1.97 2.58 12.00
N GLY A 62 -1.32 1.49 11.59
CA GLY A 62 0.13 1.48 11.34
C GLY A 62 0.52 2.45 10.24
N ILE A 63 -0.23 2.47 9.14
CA ILE A 63 -0.02 3.40 8.02
C ILE A 63 -0.22 4.85 8.47
N GLU A 64 -1.29 5.16 9.20
CA GLU A 64 -1.57 6.51 9.71
C GLU A 64 -0.43 7.06 10.57
N THR A 65 0.21 6.19 11.37
CA THR A 65 1.39 6.60 12.16
C THR A 65 2.68 6.69 11.34
N ALA A 66 2.78 5.98 10.22
CA ALA A 66 3.99 5.88 9.38
C ALA A 66 4.00 6.83 8.18
N ILE A 67 2.85 7.41 7.82
CA ILE A 67 2.74 8.36 6.70
C ILE A 67 2.97 9.80 7.18
N LYS A 68 3.49 10.65 6.29
CA LYS A 68 3.54 12.10 6.52
C LYS A 68 2.12 12.66 6.53
N ARG A 69 1.94 13.81 7.21
CA ARG A 69 0.65 14.50 7.31
C ARG A 69 0.02 14.78 5.94
N ASP A 70 0.84 15.16 4.96
CA ASP A 70 0.42 15.44 3.58
C ASP A 70 0.76 14.28 2.62
N GLY A 71 1.03 13.10 3.17
CA GLY A 71 1.35 11.91 2.39
C GLY A 71 0.12 11.23 1.80
N MET A 72 0.34 10.39 0.78
CA MET A 72 -0.73 9.72 0.05
C MET A 72 -0.78 8.21 0.33
N LEU A 73 -1.95 7.69 0.65
CA LEU A 73 -2.22 6.25 0.72
C LEU A 73 -3.00 5.80 -0.52
N TRP A 74 -2.45 4.86 -1.29
CA TRP A 74 -3.14 4.16 -2.36
C TRP A 74 -3.38 2.70 -1.99
N VAL A 75 -4.64 2.31 -1.92
CA VAL A 75 -5.04 0.91 -1.72
C VAL A 75 -5.44 0.32 -3.06
N SER A 76 -4.93 -0.87 -3.40
CA SER A 76 -5.25 -1.59 -4.62
C SER A 76 -5.58 -3.04 -4.36
N TRP A 77 -6.53 -3.58 -5.11
CA TRP A 77 -7.00 -4.95 -4.99
C TRP A 77 -7.21 -5.53 -6.39
N PRO A 78 -7.12 -6.86 -6.56
CA PRO A 78 -7.34 -7.47 -7.87
C PRO A 78 -8.76 -7.19 -8.37
N LYS A 79 -8.89 -6.86 -9.66
CA LYS A 79 -10.20 -6.66 -10.28
C LYS A 79 -10.99 -7.97 -10.25
N LYS A 80 -12.32 -7.87 -10.24
CA LYS A 80 -13.23 -9.03 -10.29
C LYS A 80 -12.95 -10.00 -11.46
N ALA A 81 -12.42 -9.50 -12.57
CA ALA A 81 -12.04 -10.30 -13.74
C ALA A 81 -10.70 -11.06 -13.60
N SER A 82 -9.90 -10.77 -12.56
CA SER A 82 -8.55 -11.33 -12.40
C SER A 82 -8.51 -12.79 -11.94
N LYS A 83 -9.67 -13.46 -11.77
CA LYS A 83 -9.82 -14.84 -11.23
C LYS A 83 -9.15 -15.08 -9.86
N VAL A 84 -8.66 -14.04 -9.21
CA VAL A 84 -8.11 -14.07 -7.85
C VAL A 84 -9.26 -13.84 -6.88
N ALA A 85 -9.43 -14.76 -5.91
CA ALA A 85 -10.40 -14.58 -4.84
C ALA A 85 -10.03 -13.33 -4.02
N THR A 86 -10.94 -12.36 -3.95
CA THR A 86 -10.84 -11.14 -3.15
C THR A 86 -12.19 -10.86 -2.53
N ASP A 87 -12.20 -10.50 -1.25
CA ASP A 87 -13.42 -10.10 -0.53
C ASP A 87 -13.58 -8.56 -0.49
N VAL A 88 -12.65 -7.83 -1.13
CA VAL A 88 -12.68 -6.36 -1.20
C VAL A 88 -13.59 -5.89 -2.33
N THR A 89 -14.66 -5.16 -1.98
CA THR A 89 -15.57 -4.47 -2.91
C THR A 89 -15.39 -2.95 -2.85
N GLU A 90 -15.72 -2.24 -3.93
CA GLU A 90 -15.57 -0.77 -4.03
C GLU A 90 -16.35 0.01 -2.95
N ASP A 91 -17.39 -0.59 -2.37
CA ASP A 91 -18.24 -0.01 -1.33
C ASP A 91 -17.48 0.26 -0.01
N ILE A 92 -16.46 -0.56 0.27
CA ILE A 92 -15.76 -0.57 1.57
C ILE A 92 -14.75 0.58 1.70
N ILE A 93 -14.26 1.14 0.59
CA ILE A 93 -13.18 2.15 0.58
C ILE A 93 -13.69 3.58 0.79
N ARG A 94 -15.02 3.78 0.81
CA ARG A 94 -15.66 5.09 0.97
C ARG A 94 -16.37 5.29 2.32
N ALA A 95 -16.37 4.29 3.19
CA ALA A 95 -17.02 4.34 4.49
C ALA A 95 -16.20 5.08 5.55
#